data_AF-A0A958A7W0-F1
#
_entry.id   AF-A0A958A7W0-F1
#
_cell.length_a   1.000
_cell.length_b   1.000
_cell.length_c   1.000
_cell.angle_alpha   90.00
_cell.angle_beta   90.00
_cell.angle_gamma   90.00
#
_symmetry.space_group_name_H-M   'P 1'
#
loop_
_entity.id
_entity.type
_entity.pdbx_description
1 polymer ?
#
loop_
_entity_poly.entity_id
_entity_poly.type
_entity_poly.pdbx_seq_one_letter_code
_entity_poly.pdbx_strand_id
1 'polypeptide(L)'
;ALKRAVIWLEDHALEDDGLLHQAAFADWADSIARSGRVLYTNVLYWKALHELALAAPLYSSADDESYFRDKARQLKASINAHFWRQDLGYYVTNEIFDNLSSSGNLLAIAWEMTTPDQAESILDCMDEFDMANPVPTQVVHRAYPNKFVALENRWGGIANYHTSAAWLWLGGWHIIALARMERFMEAELLLYRLSNVIVRDGAVHEVYAPDGFHLSSFWYTSEAPLTWSAGMVVYAHYVYQRHVQKLHNGATISEN
;
A
#
# COMPACT_ATOMS: atom_id res chain seq x y z
N ALA A 1 18.08 13.76 -13.69
CA ALA A 1 18.00 13.43 -12.24
C ALA A 1 17.40 12.04 -12.03
N LEU A 2 16.18 11.80 -12.52
CA LEU A 2 15.47 10.51 -12.35
C LEU A 2 16.26 9.28 -12.79
N LYS A 3 16.92 9.31 -13.96
CA LYS A 3 17.79 8.21 -14.41
C LYS A 3 18.92 7.87 -13.42
N ARG A 4 19.54 8.90 -12.81
CA ARG A 4 20.58 8.69 -11.79
C ARG A 4 20.02 8.09 -10.51
N ALA A 5 18.79 8.46 -10.13
CA ALA A 5 18.11 7.83 -9.01
C ALA A 5 17.82 6.35 -9.29
N VAL A 6 17.41 6.01 -10.51
CA VAL A 6 17.22 4.60 -10.91
C VAL A 6 18.54 3.84 -10.87
N ILE A 7 19.63 4.38 -11.43
CA ILE A 7 20.95 3.75 -11.38
C ILE A 7 21.40 3.52 -9.92
N TRP A 8 21.19 4.49 -9.03
CA TRP A 8 21.49 4.31 -7.61
C TRP A 8 20.64 3.23 -6.94
N LEU A 9 19.35 3.12 -7.30
CA LEU A 9 18.51 2.01 -6.82
C LEU A 9 19.02 0.66 -7.34
N GLU A 10 19.52 0.60 -8.57
CA GLU A 10 20.06 -0.64 -9.15
C GLU A 10 21.29 -1.16 -8.39
N ASP A 11 22.09 -0.28 -7.78
CA ASP A 11 23.18 -0.69 -6.89
C ASP A 11 22.69 -1.45 -5.63
N HIS A 12 21.37 -1.41 -5.34
CA HIS A 12 20.73 -2.14 -4.25
C HIS A 12 19.99 -3.41 -4.70
N ALA A 13 19.99 -3.72 -6.00
CA ALA A 13 19.54 -5.01 -6.51
C ALA A 13 20.72 -5.99 -6.49
N LEU A 14 20.77 -6.83 -5.45
CA LEU A 14 21.95 -7.67 -5.16
C LEU A 14 22.00 -8.98 -5.97
N GLU A 15 20.86 -9.38 -6.54
CA GLU A 15 20.68 -10.62 -7.28
C GLU A 15 20.17 -10.33 -8.71
N ASP A 16 20.24 -11.32 -9.60
CA ASP A 16 19.82 -11.21 -11.01
C ASP A 16 18.28 -11.07 -11.18
N ASP A 17 17.53 -11.15 -10.08
CA ASP A 17 16.08 -10.95 -10.05
C ASP A 17 15.67 -9.47 -10.18
N GLY A 18 16.62 -8.55 -10.01
CA GLY A 18 16.41 -7.10 -10.06
C GLY A 18 15.62 -6.53 -8.87
N LEU A 19 15.32 -7.32 -7.85
CA LEU A 19 14.61 -6.87 -6.65
C LEU A 19 15.54 -6.06 -5.75
N LEU A 20 15.04 -4.94 -5.25
CA LEU A 20 15.76 -4.11 -4.29
C LEU A 20 15.84 -4.80 -2.93
N HIS A 21 17.04 -4.76 -2.35
CA HIS A 21 17.29 -5.10 -0.96
C HIS A 21 17.34 -3.82 -0.12
N GLN A 22 16.73 -3.87 1.05
CA GLN A 22 16.76 -2.78 2.02
C GLN A 22 17.32 -3.22 3.37
N ALA A 23 17.92 -2.27 4.10
CA ALA A 23 18.28 -2.47 5.49
C ALA A 23 17.04 -2.45 6.40
N ALA A 24 17.22 -2.84 7.67
CA ALA A 24 16.20 -2.68 8.70
C ALA A 24 15.77 -1.20 8.80
N PHE A 25 14.46 -0.96 9.00
CA PHE A 25 13.89 0.38 9.22
C PHE A 25 14.01 1.35 8.02
N ALA A 26 14.26 0.83 6.82
CA ALA A 26 14.56 1.63 5.63
C ALA A 26 13.33 2.02 4.77
N ASP A 27 12.12 1.68 5.20
CA ASP A 27 10.88 2.03 4.51
C ASP A 27 9.91 2.77 5.44
N TRP A 28 8.67 2.99 5.00
CA TRP A 28 7.68 3.74 5.77
C TRP A 28 7.37 3.14 7.15
N ALA A 29 7.52 1.82 7.32
CA ALA A 29 7.35 1.13 8.59
C ALA A 29 8.67 1.12 9.36
N ASP A 30 9.22 2.31 9.60
CA ASP A 30 10.55 2.58 10.16
C ASP A 30 10.75 2.13 11.63
N SER A 31 9.72 1.56 12.25
CA SER A 31 9.81 0.93 13.58
C SER A 31 9.79 -0.60 13.54
N ILE A 32 9.76 -1.19 12.33
CA ILE A 32 9.85 -2.63 12.11
C ILE A 32 11.13 -2.96 11.34
N ALA A 33 11.95 -3.85 11.90
CA ALA A 33 13.22 -4.28 11.34
C ALA A 33 13.06 -5.25 10.16
N ARG A 34 12.25 -4.89 9.16
CA ARG A 34 12.16 -5.61 7.88
C ARG A 34 13.40 -5.32 7.05
N SER A 35 14.04 -6.36 6.54
CA SER A 35 15.25 -6.25 5.73
C SER A 35 15.21 -7.27 4.58
N GLY A 36 16.15 -7.12 3.65
CA GLY A 36 16.19 -7.90 2.42
C GLY A 36 15.17 -7.39 1.41
N ARG A 37 14.55 -8.29 0.67
CA ARG A 37 13.50 -7.97 -0.32
C ARG A 37 12.18 -7.71 0.40
N VAL A 38 11.67 -6.47 0.37
CA VAL A 38 10.36 -6.12 0.95
C VAL A 38 9.39 -5.76 -0.16
N LEU A 39 8.16 -6.30 -0.08
CA LEU A 39 7.13 -6.11 -1.11
C LEU A 39 6.86 -4.63 -1.40
N TYR A 40 6.61 -3.83 -0.36
CA TYR A 40 6.29 -2.41 -0.49
C TYR A 40 7.32 -1.66 -1.35
N THR A 41 8.60 -1.78 -1.02
CA THR A 41 9.70 -1.12 -1.71
C THR A 41 9.81 -1.55 -3.17
N ASN A 42 9.62 -2.84 -3.44
CA ASN A 42 9.69 -3.37 -4.79
C ASN A 42 8.47 -2.99 -5.65
N VAL A 43 7.27 -2.89 -5.06
CA VAL A 43 6.09 -2.36 -5.74
C VAL A 43 6.27 -0.88 -6.11
N LEU A 44 6.84 -0.07 -5.21
CA LEU A 44 7.20 1.32 -5.50
C LEU A 44 8.21 1.42 -6.64
N TYR A 45 9.27 0.61 -6.60
CA TYR A 45 10.30 0.60 -7.63
C TYR A 45 9.75 0.21 -8.99
N TRP A 46 8.92 -0.84 -9.03
CA TRP A 46 8.17 -1.22 -10.22
C TRP A 46 7.33 -0.08 -10.77
N LYS A 47 6.57 0.60 -9.90
CA LYS A 47 5.74 1.74 -10.32
C LYS A 47 6.59 2.86 -10.90
N ALA A 48 7.74 3.18 -10.29
CA ALA A 48 8.64 4.21 -10.78
C ALA A 48 9.18 3.87 -12.19
N LEU A 49 9.64 2.63 -12.41
CA LEU A 49 10.10 2.18 -13.73
C LEU A 49 8.98 2.19 -14.77
N HIS A 50 7.78 1.73 -14.39
CA HIS A 50 6.60 1.75 -15.24
C HIS A 50 6.25 3.17 -15.71
N GLU A 51 6.19 4.13 -14.78
CA GLU A 51 5.89 5.53 -15.12
C GLU A 51 7.01 6.18 -15.95
N LEU A 52 8.27 5.85 -15.69
CA LEU A 52 9.39 6.31 -16.52
C LEU A 52 9.29 5.76 -17.95
N ALA A 53 8.86 4.52 -18.14
CA ALA A 53 8.60 3.96 -19.46
C ALA A 53 7.47 4.70 -20.18
N LEU A 54 6.37 5.02 -19.48
CA LEU A 54 5.25 5.78 -20.06
C LEU A 54 5.61 7.23 -20.38
N ALA A 55 6.48 7.85 -19.59
CA ALA A 55 6.92 9.22 -19.77
C ALA A 55 8.08 9.36 -20.78
N ALA A 56 8.82 8.29 -21.05
CA ALA A 56 10.01 8.31 -21.92
C ALA A 56 9.74 8.89 -23.32
N PRO A 57 8.62 8.59 -24.01
CA PRO A 57 8.32 9.19 -25.32
C PRO A 57 8.21 10.73 -25.31
N LEU A 58 7.92 11.33 -24.15
CA LEU A 58 7.75 12.78 -24.00
C LEU A 58 9.04 13.50 -23.59
N TYR A 59 9.97 12.80 -22.94
CA TYR A 59 11.09 13.42 -22.22
C TYR A 59 12.45 12.75 -22.43
N SER A 60 12.52 11.67 -23.21
CA SER A 60 13.70 10.80 -23.32
C SER A 60 13.85 10.16 -24.71
N SER A 61 14.78 9.20 -24.88
CA SER A 61 14.94 8.44 -26.13
C SER A 61 14.11 7.15 -26.15
N ALA A 62 13.94 6.55 -27.34
CA ALA A 62 13.31 5.25 -27.51
C ALA A 62 14.08 4.10 -26.81
N ASP A 63 15.40 4.23 -26.67
CA ASP A 63 16.22 3.29 -25.91
C ASP A 63 15.87 3.30 -24.42
N ASP A 64 15.62 4.49 -23.85
CA ASP A 64 15.20 4.62 -22.46
C ASP A 64 13.80 4.03 -22.23
N GLU A 65 12.89 4.26 -23.16
CA GLU A 65 11.54 3.68 -23.11
C GLU A 65 11.63 2.14 -23.04
N SER A 66 12.40 1.54 -23.95
CA SER A 66 12.59 0.09 -24.01
C SER A 66 13.25 -0.43 -22.72
N TYR A 67 14.30 0.26 -22.26
CA TYR A 67 15.01 -0.05 -21.01
C TYR A 67 14.07 -0.09 -19.80
N PHE A 68 13.32 0.99 -19.56
CA PHE A 68 12.43 1.07 -18.40
C PHE A 68 11.25 0.09 -18.51
N ARG A 69 10.71 -0.10 -19.71
CA ARG A 69 9.60 -1.04 -19.97
C ARG A 69 10.02 -2.48 -19.69
N ASP A 70 11.17 -2.90 -20.21
CA ASP A 70 11.67 -4.26 -20.04
C ASP A 70 12.02 -4.53 -18.57
N LYS A 71 12.66 -3.57 -17.89
CA LYS A 71 12.96 -3.69 -16.47
C LYS A 71 11.70 -3.73 -15.61
N ALA A 72 10.70 -2.89 -15.88
CA ALA A 72 9.42 -2.95 -15.17
C ALA A 72 8.71 -4.32 -15.40
N ARG A 73 8.80 -4.89 -16.60
CA ARG A 73 8.24 -6.22 -16.90
C ARG A 73 8.97 -7.32 -16.12
N GLN A 74 10.30 -7.32 -16.15
CA GLN A 74 11.12 -8.27 -15.40
C GLN A 74 10.82 -8.16 -13.89
N LEU A 75 10.83 -6.94 -13.35
CA LEU A 75 10.60 -6.71 -11.93
C LEU A 75 9.20 -7.16 -11.49
N LYS A 76 8.16 -6.94 -12.30
CA LYS A 76 6.81 -7.48 -12.05
C LYS A 76 6.82 -9.01 -11.98
N ALA A 77 7.57 -9.67 -12.86
CA ALA A 77 7.71 -11.13 -12.84
C ALA A 77 8.44 -11.61 -11.57
N SER A 78 9.54 -10.96 -11.19
CA SER A 78 10.27 -11.25 -9.96
C SER A 78 9.42 -11.02 -8.71
N ILE A 79 8.64 -9.92 -8.66
CA ILE A 79 7.74 -9.66 -7.54
C ILE A 79 6.71 -10.80 -7.41
N ASN A 80 6.13 -11.24 -8.52
CA ASN A 80 5.22 -12.38 -8.50
C ASN A 80 5.92 -13.68 -8.05
N ALA A 81 7.11 -13.98 -8.57
CA ALA A 81 7.83 -15.20 -8.23
C ALA A 81 8.23 -15.27 -6.75
N HIS A 82 8.59 -14.14 -6.12
CA HIS A 82 9.11 -14.11 -4.75
C HIS A 82 8.05 -13.85 -3.69
N PHE A 83 7.04 -13.02 -3.98
CA PHE A 83 6.08 -12.59 -2.96
C PHE A 83 4.71 -13.24 -3.10
N TRP A 84 4.29 -13.68 -4.29
CA TRP A 84 2.95 -14.27 -4.44
C TRP A 84 2.91 -15.65 -3.80
N ARG A 85 1.97 -15.87 -2.89
CA ARG A 85 1.74 -17.17 -2.27
C ARG A 85 0.37 -17.68 -2.66
N GLN A 86 0.35 -18.57 -3.64
CA GLN A 86 -0.89 -19.17 -4.16
C GLN A 86 -1.72 -19.88 -3.08
N ASP A 87 -1.05 -20.46 -2.09
CA ASP A 87 -1.68 -21.14 -0.95
C ASP A 87 -2.26 -20.17 0.09
N LEU A 88 -1.83 -18.91 0.09
CA LEU A 88 -2.30 -17.88 1.01
C LEU A 88 -3.25 -16.87 0.34
N GLY A 89 -3.19 -16.72 -0.98
CA GLY A 89 -4.06 -15.80 -1.73
C GLY A 89 -3.60 -14.33 -1.74
N TYR A 90 -2.37 -14.02 -1.34
CA TYR A 90 -1.85 -12.66 -1.32
C TYR A 90 -0.33 -12.59 -1.52
N TYR A 91 0.20 -11.37 -1.70
CA TYR A 91 1.63 -11.12 -1.62
C TYR A 91 2.10 -11.02 -0.17
N VAL A 92 3.09 -11.82 0.21
CA VAL A 92 3.70 -11.74 1.54
C VAL A 92 4.62 -10.53 1.67
N THR A 93 4.86 -10.07 2.91
CA THR A 93 5.73 -8.92 3.17
C THR A 93 7.17 -9.16 2.70
N ASN A 94 7.74 -10.31 3.05
CA ASN A 94 9.08 -10.76 2.62
C ASN A 94 9.26 -12.27 2.92
N GLU A 95 10.48 -12.77 2.72
CA GLU A 95 10.84 -14.19 2.95
C GLU A 95 10.73 -14.65 4.41
N ILE A 96 10.83 -13.71 5.36
CA ILE A 96 10.79 -14.00 6.80
C ILE A 96 9.34 -13.91 7.31
N PHE A 97 8.55 -13.01 6.74
CA PHE A 97 7.19 -12.68 7.17
C PHE A 97 6.22 -12.95 6.02
N ASP A 98 5.54 -14.08 6.13
CA ASP A 98 4.41 -14.52 5.31
C ASP A 98 3.11 -13.75 5.62
N ASN A 99 3.17 -12.62 6.33
CA ASN A 99 1.97 -11.82 6.61
C ASN A 99 1.57 -10.95 5.40
N LEU A 100 0.26 -10.70 5.28
CA LEU A 100 -0.33 -9.72 4.38
C LEU A 100 -0.10 -8.33 4.97
N SER A 101 0.71 -7.52 4.29
CA SER A 101 0.83 -6.09 4.56
C SER A 101 -0.01 -5.27 3.59
N SER A 102 -0.85 -4.39 4.15
CA SER A 102 -1.75 -3.52 3.40
C SER A 102 -1.00 -2.64 2.41
N SER A 103 0.14 -2.07 2.81
CA SER A 103 0.84 -1.08 1.98
C SER A 103 1.30 -1.66 0.64
N GLY A 104 1.90 -2.86 0.62
CA GLY A 104 2.40 -3.46 -0.62
C GLY A 104 1.28 -4.02 -1.48
N ASN A 105 0.33 -4.72 -0.88
CA ASN A 105 -0.78 -5.36 -1.57
C ASN A 105 -1.76 -4.34 -2.16
N LEU A 106 -2.18 -3.33 -1.40
CA LEU A 106 -3.12 -2.32 -1.88
C LEU A 106 -2.50 -1.46 -2.99
N LEU A 107 -1.21 -1.13 -2.90
CA LEU A 107 -0.52 -0.42 -3.99
C LEU A 107 -0.41 -1.28 -5.26
N ALA A 108 -0.16 -2.59 -5.11
CA ALA A 108 -0.12 -3.52 -6.22
C ALA A 108 -1.46 -3.57 -6.99
N ILE A 109 -2.58 -3.59 -6.27
CA ILE A 109 -3.92 -3.53 -6.86
C ILE A 109 -4.18 -2.13 -7.44
N ALA A 110 -3.97 -1.09 -6.64
CA ALA A 110 -4.25 0.29 -7.02
C ALA A 110 -3.48 0.73 -8.25
N TRP A 111 -2.34 0.13 -8.56
CA TRP A 111 -1.56 0.42 -9.77
C TRP A 111 -1.65 -0.65 -10.85
N GLU A 112 -2.58 -1.60 -10.74
CA GLU A 112 -2.84 -2.63 -11.76
C GLU A 112 -1.60 -3.50 -12.03
N MET A 113 -0.78 -3.71 -10.99
CA MET A 113 0.32 -4.68 -11.04
C MET A 113 -0.21 -6.11 -10.90
N THR A 114 -1.21 -6.32 -10.05
CA THR A 114 -1.89 -7.62 -9.90
C THR A 114 -2.62 -8.02 -11.18
N THR A 115 -2.84 -9.32 -11.34
CA THR A 115 -3.96 -9.80 -12.18
C THR A 115 -5.30 -9.57 -11.46
N PRO A 116 -6.45 -9.57 -12.15
CA PRO A 116 -7.76 -9.44 -11.51
C PRO A 116 -7.99 -10.50 -10.42
N ASP A 117 -7.68 -11.77 -10.69
CA ASP A 117 -7.85 -12.86 -9.72
C ASP A 117 -6.98 -12.67 -8.46
N GLN A 118 -5.75 -12.19 -8.63
CA GLN A 118 -4.89 -11.86 -7.48
C GLN A 118 -5.46 -10.70 -6.67
N ALA A 119 -6.01 -9.68 -7.34
CA ALA A 119 -6.60 -8.53 -6.65
C ALA A 119 -7.83 -8.93 -5.84
N GLU A 120 -8.73 -9.73 -6.41
CA GLU A 120 -9.89 -10.27 -5.68
C GLU A 120 -9.44 -11.11 -4.49
N SER A 121 -8.53 -12.06 -4.70
CA SER A 121 -8.01 -12.91 -3.64
C SER A 121 -7.39 -12.11 -2.49
N ILE A 122 -6.63 -11.05 -2.78
CA ILE A 122 -6.06 -10.17 -1.77
C ILE A 122 -7.16 -9.45 -0.97
N LEU A 123 -8.15 -8.87 -1.66
CA LEU A 123 -9.23 -8.12 -1.02
C LEU A 123 -10.12 -9.03 -0.16
N ASP A 124 -10.39 -10.24 -0.62
CA ASP A 124 -11.11 -11.26 0.15
C ASP A 124 -10.34 -11.67 1.41
N CYS A 125 -9.03 -11.89 1.31
CA CYS A 125 -8.21 -12.14 2.49
C CYS A 125 -8.20 -10.94 3.46
N MET A 126 -8.17 -9.70 2.95
CA MET A 126 -8.22 -8.51 3.80
C MET A 126 -9.55 -8.38 4.56
N ASP A 127 -10.67 -8.76 3.93
CA ASP A 127 -11.99 -8.84 4.57
C ASP A 127 -12.05 -9.99 5.59
N GLU A 128 -11.59 -11.19 5.24
CA GLU A 128 -11.53 -12.35 6.14
C GLU A 128 -10.70 -12.06 7.40
N PHE A 129 -9.59 -11.35 7.25
CA PHE A 129 -8.72 -10.95 8.36
C PHE A 129 -9.22 -9.72 9.13
N ASP A 130 -10.37 -9.18 8.76
CA ASP A 130 -10.98 -8.01 9.38
C ASP A 130 -10.04 -6.79 9.43
N MET A 131 -9.20 -6.64 8.39
CA MET A 131 -8.15 -5.61 8.38
C MET A 131 -8.71 -4.19 8.36
N ALA A 132 -9.98 -4.02 8.01
CA ALA A 132 -10.63 -2.71 8.00
C ALA A 132 -11.00 -2.21 9.40
N ASN A 133 -11.04 -3.09 10.42
CA ASN A 133 -11.41 -2.76 11.79
C ASN A 133 -10.18 -2.53 12.69
N PRO A 134 -10.18 -1.53 13.60
CA PRO A 134 -11.25 -0.56 13.80
C PRO A 134 -11.32 0.55 12.75
N VAL A 135 -10.23 1.20 12.26
CA VAL A 135 -10.44 2.23 11.20
C VAL A 135 -9.24 2.79 10.45
N PRO A 136 -9.32 3.00 9.12
CA PRO A 136 -10.01 2.23 8.09
C PRO A 136 -9.22 0.99 7.68
N THR A 137 -7.92 0.90 7.94
CA THR A 137 -7.11 -0.26 7.50
C THR A 137 -5.86 -0.40 8.36
N GLN A 138 -5.67 -1.60 8.94
CA GLN A 138 -4.49 -1.99 9.72
C GLN A 138 -3.25 -2.15 8.83
N VAL A 139 -2.05 -2.06 9.41
CA VAL A 139 -0.78 -2.22 8.66
C VAL A 139 -0.55 -3.64 8.15
N VAL A 140 -0.80 -4.63 9.01
CA VAL A 140 -0.64 -6.07 8.71
C VAL A 140 -1.71 -6.88 9.44
N HIS A 141 -2.16 -8.01 8.85
CA HIS A 141 -3.13 -8.87 9.52
C HIS A 141 -2.54 -9.60 10.74
N ARG A 142 -1.24 -9.90 10.70
CA ARG A 142 -0.52 -10.59 11.77
C ARG A 142 0.72 -9.82 12.16
N ALA A 143 0.78 -9.45 13.44
CA ALA A 143 1.86 -8.64 14.00
C ALA A 143 3.23 -9.32 13.90
N TYR A 144 4.26 -8.50 13.79
CA TYR A 144 5.65 -8.95 13.81
C TYR A 144 6.06 -9.40 15.23
N PRO A 145 6.97 -10.37 15.38
CA PRO A 145 7.51 -10.71 16.69
C PRO A 145 8.21 -9.50 17.33
N ASN A 146 8.05 -9.32 18.65
CA ASN A 146 8.59 -8.17 19.39
C ASN A 146 10.09 -7.90 19.19
N LYS A 147 10.90 -8.92 18.84
CA LYS A 147 12.33 -8.74 18.55
C LYS A 147 12.60 -7.91 17.28
N PHE A 148 11.62 -7.77 16.38
CA PHE A 148 11.70 -6.97 15.17
C PHE A 148 11.09 -5.57 15.34
N VAL A 149 10.38 -5.32 16.44
CA VAL A 149 9.85 -4.00 16.76
C VAL A 149 10.96 -3.19 17.45
N ALA A 150 11.16 -1.96 17.00
CA ALA A 150 12.13 -1.03 17.54
C ALA A 150 12.01 -0.91 19.07
N LEU A 151 13.15 -0.84 19.76
CA LEU A 151 13.19 -0.95 21.22
C LEU A 151 12.49 0.25 21.88
N GLU A 152 12.69 1.43 21.31
CA GLU A 152 12.04 2.69 21.64
C GLU A 152 10.51 2.57 21.55
N ASN A 153 9.95 1.97 20.49
CA ASN A 153 8.51 1.80 20.34
C ASN A 153 7.95 0.82 21.38
N ARG A 154 8.72 -0.23 21.71
CA ARG A 154 8.34 -1.20 22.73
C ARG A 154 8.28 -0.56 24.12
N TRP A 155 9.26 0.26 24.46
CA TRP A 155 9.31 0.94 25.76
C TRP A 155 8.38 2.15 25.82
N GLY A 156 8.12 2.80 24.69
CA GLY A 156 7.17 3.91 24.55
C GLY A 156 5.70 3.48 24.57
N GLY A 157 5.40 2.17 24.62
CA GLY A 157 4.02 1.67 24.65
C GLY A 157 3.29 1.76 23.30
N ILE A 158 4.03 1.88 22.20
CA ILE A 158 3.52 2.04 20.84
C ILE A 158 4.03 0.93 19.89
N ALA A 159 4.18 -0.28 20.42
CA ALA A 159 4.59 -1.45 19.61
C ALA A 159 3.56 -1.80 18.51
N ASN A 160 2.32 -1.32 18.65
CA ASN A 160 1.25 -1.47 17.68
C ASN A 160 1.38 -0.55 16.45
N TYR A 161 2.20 0.50 16.51
CA TYR A 161 2.27 1.62 15.55
C TYR A 161 2.37 1.19 14.07
N HIS A 162 3.30 0.28 13.77
CA HIS A 162 3.50 -0.30 12.44
C HIS A 162 3.11 -1.78 12.36
N THR A 163 2.19 -2.22 13.23
CA THR A 163 1.68 -3.60 13.25
C THR A 163 0.15 -3.62 13.12
N SER A 164 -0.57 -3.55 14.23
CA SER A 164 -2.03 -3.66 14.27
C SER A 164 -2.74 -2.31 14.32
N ALA A 165 -1.99 -1.20 14.43
CA ALA A 165 -2.58 0.12 14.34
C ALA A 165 -3.08 0.39 12.92
N ALA A 166 -4.10 1.23 12.81
CA ALA A 166 -4.73 1.56 11.55
C ALA A 166 -4.35 2.98 11.10
N TRP A 167 -4.20 3.13 9.79
CA TRP A 167 -3.72 4.38 9.18
C TRP A 167 -4.69 4.86 8.12
N LEU A 168 -5.03 6.15 8.12
CA LEU A 168 -6.00 6.70 7.18
C LEU A 168 -5.50 6.65 5.73
N TRP A 169 -4.19 6.85 5.51
CA TRP A 169 -3.61 6.75 4.17
C TRP A 169 -3.68 5.33 3.60
N LEU A 170 -3.56 4.29 4.44
CA LEU A 170 -3.77 2.90 4.04
C LEU A 170 -5.23 2.65 3.67
N GLY A 171 -6.18 3.19 4.44
CA GLY A 171 -7.60 3.13 4.05
C GLY A 171 -7.92 3.85 2.76
N GLY A 172 -7.24 4.97 2.48
CA GLY A 172 -7.34 5.64 1.20
C GLY A 172 -6.95 4.70 0.05
N TRP A 173 -5.83 3.99 0.17
CA TRP A 173 -5.45 2.97 -0.82
C TRP A 173 -6.40 1.78 -0.86
N HIS A 174 -6.99 1.38 0.26
CA HIS A 174 -7.96 0.30 0.32
C HIS A 174 -9.24 0.66 -0.45
N ILE A 175 -9.77 1.87 -0.24
CA ILE A 175 -10.90 2.41 -1.01
C ILE A 175 -10.57 2.47 -2.50
N ILE A 176 -9.35 2.91 -2.86
CA ILE A 176 -8.91 2.97 -4.27
C ILE A 176 -8.86 1.56 -4.88
N ALA A 177 -8.31 0.58 -4.17
CA ALA A 177 -8.23 -0.80 -4.63
C ALA A 177 -9.63 -1.38 -4.87
N LEU A 178 -10.54 -1.23 -3.89
CA LEU A 178 -11.94 -1.66 -4.01
C LEU A 178 -12.65 -0.98 -5.19
N ALA A 179 -12.50 0.33 -5.34
CA ALA A 179 -13.13 1.08 -6.44
C ALA A 179 -12.62 0.66 -7.83
N ARG A 180 -11.34 0.30 -7.94
CA ARG A 180 -10.75 -0.20 -9.21
C ARG A 180 -11.17 -1.62 -9.54
N MET A 181 -11.44 -2.43 -8.52
CA MET A 181 -12.03 -3.76 -8.66
C MET A 181 -13.56 -3.74 -8.70
N GLU A 182 -14.17 -2.56 -8.83
CA GLU A 182 -15.63 -2.39 -8.92
C GLU A 182 -16.42 -2.91 -7.70
N ARG A 183 -15.75 -3.10 -6.56
CA ARG A 183 -16.34 -3.45 -5.25
C ARG A 183 -16.91 -2.22 -4.57
N PHE A 184 -17.86 -1.56 -5.23
CA PHE A 184 -18.34 -0.22 -4.87
C PHE A 184 -19.01 -0.15 -3.50
N MET A 185 -19.78 -1.17 -3.11
CA MET A 185 -20.45 -1.21 -1.81
C MET A 185 -19.44 -1.21 -0.66
N GLU A 186 -18.37 -1.98 -0.78
CA GLU A 186 -17.30 -2.04 0.22
C GLU A 186 -16.48 -0.76 0.23
N ALA A 187 -16.16 -0.21 -0.96
CA ALA A 187 -15.48 1.08 -1.07
C ALA A 187 -16.28 2.21 -0.41
N GLU A 188 -17.60 2.23 -0.62
CA GLU A 188 -18.52 3.20 -0.02
C GLU A 188 -18.59 3.07 1.50
N LEU A 189 -18.75 1.85 2.00
CA LEU A 189 -18.76 1.57 3.44
C LEU A 189 -17.44 2.02 4.10
N LEU A 190 -16.30 1.71 3.48
CA LEU A 190 -15.00 2.04 4.02
C LEU A 190 -14.74 3.56 3.98
N LEU A 191 -15.16 4.23 2.91
CA LEU A 191 -15.13 5.68 2.80
C LEU A 191 -16.02 6.34 3.86
N TYR A 192 -17.22 5.82 4.11
CA TYR A 192 -18.12 6.30 5.16
C TYR A 192 -17.48 6.17 6.55
N ARG A 193 -16.90 5.01 6.87
CA ARG A 193 -16.18 4.78 8.14
C ARG A 193 -15.01 5.74 8.33
N LEU A 194 -14.22 5.92 7.28
CA LEU A 194 -13.11 6.87 7.25
C LEU A 194 -13.60 8.30 7.52
N SER A 195 -14.64 8.75 6.81
CA SER A 195 -15.21 10.08 6.98
C SER A 195 -15.76 10.30 8.40
N ASN A 196 -16.44 9.30 8.97
CA ASN A 196 -16.96 9.38 10.33
C ASN A 196 -15.87 9.60 11.38
N VAL A 197 -14.71 8.98 11.21
CA VAL A 197 -13.57 9.16 12.11
C VAL A 197 -13.04 10.59 12.05
N ILE A 198 -12.88 11.14 10.85
CA ILE A 198 -12.43 12.53 10.67
C ILE A 198 -13.44 13.51 11.27
N VAL A 199 -14.74 13.27 11.08
CA VAL A 199 -15.81 14.10 11.66
C VAL A 199 -15.83 14.01 13.19
N ARG A 200 -15.66 12.80 13.75
CA ARG A 200 -15.61 12.57 15.21
C ARG A 200 -14.43 13.33 15.84
N ASP A 201 -13.25 13.24 15.23
CA ASP A 201 -12.02 13.79 15.80
C ASP A 201 -11.84 15.28 15.49
N GLY A 202 -12.54 15.80 14.48
CA GLY A 202 -12.41 17.19 14.02
C GLY A 202 -11.09 17.48 13.29
N ALA A 203 -10.25 16.46 13.09
CA ALA A 203 -8.97 16.54 12.42
C ALA A 203 -8.59 15.18 11.81
N VAL A 204 -7.62 15.21 10.89
CA VAL A 204 -7.02 13.99 10.31
C VAL A 204 -5.82 13.61 11.17
N HIS A 205 -5.95 12.52 11.93
CA HIS A 205 -4.85 11.97 12.74
C HIS A 205 -3.95 11.04 11.92
N GLU A 206 -2.74 10.86 12.42
CA GLU A 206 -1.75 9.91 11.91
C GLU A 206 -2.20 8.47 11.98
N VAL A 207 -2.52 8.01 13.18
CA VAL A 207 -2.62 6.58 13.50
C VAL A 207 -3.70 6.33 14.54
N TYR A 208 -4.38 5.21 14.39
CA TYR A 208 -5.48 4.77 15.24
C TYR A 208 -5.10 3.48 15.95
N ALA A 209 -5.34 3.43 17.26
CA ALA A 209 -5.13 2.25 18.08
C ALA A 209 -6.20 1.18 17.82
N PRO A 210 -5.99 -0.07 18.29
CA PRO A 210 -6.97 -1.15 18.15
C PRO A 210 -8.33 -0.90 18.81
N ASP A 211 -8.48 0.15 19.62
CA ASP A 211 -9.75 0.60 20.18
C ASP A 211 -10.53 1.57 19.26
N GLY A 212 -9.94 1.97 18.12
CA GLY A 212 -10.53 2.88 17.15
C GLY A 212 -10.37 4.37 17.47
N PHE A 213 -9.66 4.73 18.53
CA PHE A 213 -9.29 6.10 18.85
C PHE A 213 -7.89 6.41 18.32
N HIS A 214 -7.55 7.69 18.19
CA HIS A 214 -6.20 8.08 17.80
C HIS A 214 -5.20 7.54 18.82
N LEU A 215 -4.08 6.97 18.34
CA LEU A 215 -3.10 6.34 19.21
C LEU A 215 -2.53 7.38 20.18
N SER A 216 -2.67 7.13 21.47
CA SER A 216 -2.06 7.93 22.53
C SER A 216 -1.55 7.02 23.65
N SER A 217 -0.37 7.33 24.15
CA SER A 217 0.33 6.69 25.26
C SER A 217 0.94 7.79 26.13
N PHE A 218 1.60 7.41 27.23
CA PHE A 218 2.27 8.40 28.09
C PHE A 218 3.37 9.19 27.35
N TRP A 219 4.04 8.60 26.36
CA TRP A 219 5.20 9.20 25.68
C TRP A 219 4.93 9.59 24.22
N TYR A 220 3.73 9.33 23.72
CA TYR A 220 3.38 9.56 22.32
C TYR A 220 1.89 9.87 22.17
N THR A 221 1.58 10.86 21.34
CA THR A 221 0.21 11.14 20.89
C THR A 221 0.26 11.34 19.38
N SER A 222 -0.68 10.70 18.68
CA SER A 222 -0.82 10.79 17.23
C SER A 222 -0.84 12.24 16.75
N GLU A 223 -0.02 12.54 15.74
CA GLU A 223 0.03 13.87 15.13
C GLU A 223 -1.31 14.20 14.44
N ALA A 224 -1.74 15.47 14.57
CA ALA A 224 -2.84 16.06 13.83
C ALA A 224 -2.68 17.59 13.74
N PRO A 225 -3.09 18.22 12.61
CA PRO A 225 -3.60 17.62 11.39
C PRO A 225 -2.48 17.09 10.49
N LEU A 226 -2.59 15.85 10.02
CA LEU A 226 -1.53 15.21 9.24
C LEU A 226 -1.77 15.24 7.72
N THR A 227 -0.79 15.81 6.99
CA THR A 227 -0.96 16.19 5.58
C THR A 227 -1.13 15.01 4.62
N TRP A 228 -0.27 13.97 4.69
CA TRP A 228 -0.33 12.85 3.73
C TRP A 228 -1.60 12.01 3.86
N SER A 229 -2.10 11.77 5.08
CA SER A 229 -3.39 11.16 5.34
C SER A 229 -4.50 12.02 4.74
N ALA A 230 -4.50 13.33 4.98
CA ALA A 230 -5.53 14.22 4.46
C ALA A 230 -5.56 14.22 2.91
N GLY A 231 -4.37 14.27 2.29
CA GLY A 231 -4.23 14.18 0.83
C GLY A 231 -4.76 12.86 0.28
N MET A 232 -4.45 11.74 0.93
CA MET A 232 -4.91 10.42 0.51
C MET A 232 -6.42 10.25 0.64
N VAL A 233 -7.05 10.84 1.65
CA VAL A 233 -8.51 10.82 1.81
C VAL A 233 -9.20 11.53 0.65
N VAL A 234 -8.74 12.73 0.30
CA VAL A 234 -9.27 13.50 -0.83
C VAL A 234 -9.06 12.74 -2.14
N TYR A 235 -7.87 12.16 -2.34
CA TYR A 235 -7.56 11.39 -3.54
C TYR A 235 -8.43 10.13 -3.66
N ALA A 236 -8.61 9.38 -2.57
CA ALA A 236 -9.46 8.19 -2.55
C ALA A 236 -10.91 8.53 -2.89
N HIS A 237 -11.45 9.60 -2.32
CA HIS A 237 -12.80 10.08 -2.65
C HIS A 237 -12.93 10.44 -4.15
N TYR A 238 -11.96 11.18 -4.69
CA TYR A 238 -11.92 11.53 -6.11
C TYR A 238 -11.93 10.29 -7.02
N VAL A 239 -11.09 9.29 -6.72
CA VAL A 239 -11.01 8.05 -7.50
C VAL A 239 -12.34 7.30 -7.42
N TYR A 240 -12.89 7.12 -6.22
CA TYR A 240 -14.18 6.45 -6.02
C TYR A 240 -15.29 7.11 -6.84
N GLN A 241 -15.47 8.43 -6.72
CA GLN A 241 -16.50 9.16 -7.47
C GLN A 241 -16.36 9.01 -8.98
N ARG A 242 -15.12 9.03 -9.49
CA ARG A 242 -14.86 8.87 -10.92
C ARG A 242 -15.25 7.48 -11.43
N HIS A 243 -15.03 6.42 -10.65
CA HIS A 243 -15.44 5.07 -11.03
C HIS A 243 -16.97 4.90 -10.96
N VAL A 244 -17.61 5.41 -9.90
CA VAL A 244 -19.08 5.40 -9.78
C VAL A 244 -19.75 6.17 -10.93
N GLN A 245 -19.20 7.31 -11.34
CA GLN A 245 -19.75 8.07 -12.46
C GLN A 245 -19.61 7.33 -13.80
N LYS A 246 -18.51 6.60 -14.02
CA LYS A 246 -18.33 5.77 -15.23
C LYS A 246 -19.38 4.66 -15.31
N LEU A 247 -19.70 4.01 -14.18
CA LEU A 247 -20.74 2.97 -14.12
C LEU A 247 -22.10 3.53 -14.53
N HIS A 248 -22.52 4.66 -13.95
CA HIS A 248 -23.78 5.31 -14.30
C HIS A 248 -23.84 5.74 -15.78
N ASN A 249 -22.76 6.31 -16.30
CA ASN A 249 -22.70 6.74 -17.70
C ASN A 249 -22.66 5.55 -18.68
N GLY A 250 -22.01 4.44 -18.31
CA GLY A 250 -21.96 3.20 -19.10
C GLY A 250 -23.32 2.49 -19.17
N ALA A 251 -24.05 2.43 -18.05
CA ALA A 251 -25.41 1.88 -18.00
C ALA A 251 -26.39 2.66 -18.89
N THR A 252 -26.21 3.99 -18.99
CA THR A 252 -27.07 4.86 -19.80
C THR A 252 -26.90 4.65 -21.31
N ILE A 253 -25.75 4.10 -21.77
CA ILE A 253 -25.47 3.86 -23.20
C ILE A 253 -25.94 2.46 -23.64
N SER A 254 -26.06 1.50 -22.72
CA SER A 254 -26.53 0.13 -23.02
C SER A 254 -28.06 -0.04 -23.06
N GLU A 255 -28.83 1.00 -22.71
CA GLU A 255 -30.31 0.96 -22.68
C GLU A 255 -30.99 1.62 -23.89
N ASN A 256 -30.26 1.93 -24.98
CA ASN A 256 -30.82 2.41 -26.25
C ASN A 256 -30.51 1.47 -27.42
#